data_AF-A0A8W8M716-F1
#
_entry.id   AF-A0A8W8M716-F1
#
_cell.length_a   1.000
_cell.length_b   1.000
_cell.length_c   1.000
_cell.angle_alpha   90.00
_cell.angle_beta   90.00
_cell.angle_gamma   90.00
#
_symmetry.space_group_name_H-M   'P 1'
#
loop_
_entity.id
_entity.type
_entity.pdbx_description
1 polymer ?
#
loop_
_entity_poly.entity_id
_entity_poly.type
_entity_poly.pdbx_seq_one_letter_code
_entity_poly.pdbx_strand_id
1 'polypeptide(L)'
;MASYISHIGVAFLCSLSYFQTEAILYAEGCKMADGNWYRVGATRVLGCTRCTCEARDYVYCVDLCPDCEYNYRRYPIGESFQDGCKVCMCQGRGKVVCSEEECPYHRSKMFQTFGLS
;
A
#
# COMPACT_ATOMS: atom_id res chain seq x y z
N MET A 1 -2.15 -25.22 68.72
CA MET A 1 -3.14 -25.28 67.61
C MET A 1 -2.58 -24.45 66.48
N ALA A 2 -1.90 -25.14 65.57
CA ALA A 2 -1.30 -24.58 64.38
C ALA A 2 -2.39 -24.36 63.33
N SER A 3 -2.48 -23.15 62.79
CA SER A 3 -3.18 -22.89 61.53
C SER A 3 -2.44 -21.79 60.77
N TYR A 4 -1.15 -22.02 60.54
CA TYR A 4 -0.40 -21.48 59.42
C TYR A 4 -0.98 -22.13 58.15
N ILE A 5 -2.14 -21.67 57.70
CA ILE A 5 -2.82 -22.20 56.53
C ILE A 5 -3.17 -21.03 55.61
N SER A 6 -2.35 -20.92 54.57
CA SER A 6 -2.67 -20.43 53.22
C SER A 6 -2.77 -18.91 52.96
N HIS A 7 -1.68 -18.18 53.19
CA HIS A 7 -1.36 -16.99 52.35
C HIS A 7 -1.13 -17.36 50.86
N ILE A 8 -1.05 -18.66 50.54
CA ILE A 8 -0.90 -19.22 49.20
C ILE A 8 -2.22 -19.17 48.39
N GLY A 9 -3.38 -19.11 49.07
CA GLY A 9 -4.69 -19.13 48.39
C GLY A 9 -5.08 -17.83 47.68
N VAL A 10 -4.51 -16.69 48.08
CA VAL A 10 -4.78 -15.39 47.46
C VAL A 10 -3.88 -15.17 46.23
N ALA A 11 -2.65 -15.71 46.26
CA ALA A 11 -1.73 -15.65 45.13
C ALA A 11 -2.18 -16.52 43.94
N PHE A 12 -2.80 -17.68 44.22
CA PHE A 12 -3.26 -18.60 43.16
C PHE A 12 -4.46 -18.08 42.37
N LEU A 13 -5.34 -17.29 43.01
CA LEU A 13 -6.44 -16.60 42.30
C LEU A 13 -5.93 -15.42 41.47
N CYS A 14 -4.86 -14.73 41.92
CA CYS A 14 -4.19 -13.73 41.09
C CYS A 14 -3.50 -14.34 39.85
N SER A 15 -2.95 -15.56 39.95
CA SER A 15 -2.30 -16.22 38.79
C SER A 15 -3.30 -16.73 37.73
N LEU A 16 -4.54 -17.03 38.11
CA LEU A 16 -5.59 -17.41 37.12
C LEU A 16 -6.22 -16.18 36.44
N SER A 17 -6.20 -15.00 37.07
CA SER A 17 -6.41 -13.73 36.35
C SER A 17 -5.21 -13.34 35.48
N TYR A 18 -3.99 -13.74 35.87
CA TYR A 18 -2.77 -13.50 35.10
C TYR A 18 -2.69 -14.35 33.81
N PHE A 19 -3.26 -15.56 33.84
CA PHE A 19 -3.25 -16.45 32.68
C PHE A 19 -4.31 -16.11 31.61
N GLN A 20 -5.28 -15.24 31.92
CA GLN A 20 -6.20 -14.68 30.92
C GLN A 20 -5.75 -13.31 30.38
N THR A 21 -4.78 -12.64 31.00
CA THR A 21 -4.24 -11.37 30.48
C THR A 21 -3.25 -11.55 29.32
N GLU A 22 -2.64 -12.73 29.18
CA GLU A 22 -1.71 -13.03 28.07
C GLU A 22 -2.44 -13.25 26.72
N ALA A 23 -3.73 -13.59 26.75
CA ALA A 23 -4.53 -13.81 25.53
C ALA A 23 -5.18 -12.53 24.98
N ILE A 24 -5.11 -11.40 25.69
CA ILE A 24 -5.80 -10.15 25.32
C ILE A 24 -4.85 -9.09 24.73
N LEU A 25 -3.52 -9.30 24.78
CA LEU A 25 -2.55 -8.27 24.37
C LEU A 25 -1.93 -8.45 22.97
N TYR A 26 -2.45 -9.35 22.13
CA TYR A 26 -1.94 -9.56 20.76
C TYR A 26 -3.05 -9.49 19.69
N ALA A 27 -4.08 -8.67 19.92
CA ALA A 27 -4.80 -8.08 18.80
C ALA A 27 -4.01 -6.85 18.32
N GLU A 28 -2.80 -7.07 17.81
CA GLU A 28 -2.07 -6.02 17.09
C GLU A 28 -2.97 -5.57 15.93
N GLY A 29 -3.29 -4.29 15.93
CA GLY A 29 -4.16 -3.67 14.97
C GLY A 29 -3.75 -2.22 14.85
N CYS A 30 -4.13 -1.58 13.76
CA CYS A 30 -3.70 -0.23 13.47
C CYS A 30 -4.87 0.74 13.54
N LYS A 31 -4.62 1.93 14.06
CA LYS A 31 -5.57 3.04 13.96
C LYS A 31 -5.32 3.79 12.65
N MET A 32 -6.32 3.85 11.77
CA MET A 32 -6.21 4.56 10.48
C MET A 32 -6.67 6.02 10.58
N ALA A 33 -6.45 6.80 9.52
CA ALA A 33 -6.72 8.23 9.47
C ALA A 33 -8.22 8.60 9.62
N ASP A 34 -9.12 7.65 9.40
CA ASP A 34 -10.56 7.80 9.66
C ASP A 34 -10.93 7.67 11.15
N GLY A 35 -9.95 7.37 12.01
CA GLY A 35 -10.11 7.21 13.45
C GLY A 35 -10.49 5.81 13.91
N ASN A 36 -10.71 4.87 12.98
CA ASN A 36 -11.14 3.50 13.28
C ASN A 36 -9.95 2.55 13.46
N TRP A 37 -10.19 1.47 14.22
CA TRP A 37 -9.22 0.40 14.45
C TRP A 37 -9.42 -0.75 13.47
N TYR A 38 -8.31 -1.24 12.92
CA TYR A 38 -8.29 -2.31 11.94
C TYR A 38 -7.34 -3.44 12.34
N ARG A 39 -7.68 -4.67 11.94
CA ARG A 39 -6.79 -5.83 12.13
C ARG A 39 -5.60 -5.76 11.18
N VAL A 40 -4.46 -6.32 11.58
CA VAL A 40 -3.33 -6.55 10.68
C VAL A 40 -3.78 -7.29 9.43
N GLY A 41 -3.28 -6.85 8.27
CA GLY A 41 -3.67 -7.30 6.94
C GLY A 41 -4.87 -6.56 6.34
N ALA A 42 -5.61 -5.76 7.13
CA ALA A 42 -6.72 -4.98 6.61
C ALA A 42 -6.22 -3.89 5.65
N THR A 43 -6.85 -3.81 4.47
CA THR A 43 -6.67 -2.72 3.51
C THR A 43 -7.94 -1.90 3.41
N ARG A 44 -7.82 -0.57 3.41
CA ARG A 44 -8.91 0.38 3.22
C ARG A 44 -8.50 1.53 2.29
N VAL A 45 -9.47 2.04 1.56
CA VAL A 45 -9.32 3.26 0.76
C VAL A 45 -9.99 4.41 1.50
N LEU A 46 -9.22 5.43 1.85
CA LEU A 46 -9.66 6.64 2.53
C LEU A 46 -9.47 7.82 1.56
N GLY A 47 -10.57 8.25 0.93
CA GLY A 47 -10.50 9.20 -0.18
C GLY A 47 -9.85 8.55 -1.42
N CYS A 48 -8.76 9.13 -1.92
CA CYS A 48 -7.91 8.56 -2.96
C CYS A 48 -6.61 7.96 -2.41
N THR A 49 -6.51 7.71 -1.11
CA THR A 49 -5.35 7.07 -0.50
C THR A 49 -5.70 5.65 -0.09
N ARG A 50 -4.85 4.67 -0.42
CA ARG A 50 -5.00 3.27 0.01
C ARG A 50 -4.05 2.97 1.15
N CYS A 51 -4.59 2.61 2.31
CA CYS A 51 -3.83 2.29 3.50
C CYS A 51 -3.97 0.80 3.86
N THR A 52 -2.87 0.20 4.30
CA THR A 52 -2.76 -1.19 4.73
C THR A 52 -2.24 -1.21 6.16
N CYS A 53 -2.95 -1.89 7.04
CA CYS A 53 -2.47 -2.16 8.40
C CYS A 53 -1.52 -3.36 8.36
N GLU A 54 -0.26 -3.15 8.71
CA GLU A 54 0.78 -4.15 8.84
C GLU A 54 1.05 -4.48 10.32
N ALA A 55 1.88 -5.48 10.58
CA ALA A 55 2.22 -5.88 11.95
C ALA A 55 2.87 -4.74 12.75
N ARG A 56 2.81 -4.80 14.08
CA ARG A 56 3.42 -3.82 14.99
C ARG A 56 2.89 -2.38 14.84
N ASP A 57 1.59 -2.23 14.58
CA ASP A 57 0.90 -0.93 14.44
C ASP A 57 1.46 -0.06 13.29
N TYR A 58 2.08 -0.68 12.28
CA TYR A 58 2.56 0.02 11.11
C TYR A 58 1.43 0.19 10.08
N VAL A 59 1.19 1.43 9.64
CA VAL A 59 0.22 1.72 8.57
C VAL A 59 0.98 2.18 7.32
N TYR A 60 0.91 1.38 6.27
CA TYR A 60 1.46 1.73 4.96
C TYR A 60 0.37 2.33 4.07
N CYS A 61 0.53 3.60 3.68
CA CYS A 61 -0.40 4.28 2.79
C CYS A 61 0.25 4.64 1.46
N VAL A 62 -0.50 4.47 0.36
CA VAL A 62 -0.14 4.89 -0.99
C VAL A 62 -1.13 5.95 -1.44
N ASP A 63 -0.61 7.11 -1.85
CA ASP A 63 -1.41 8.16 -2.45
C ASP A 63 -1.75 7.78 -3.91
N LEU A 64 -3.04 7.65 -4.21
CA LEU A 64 -3.59 7.38 -5.53
C LEU A 64 -4.37 8.58 -6.06
N CYS A 65 -4.24 9.74 -5.42
CA CYS A 65 -4.84 10.96 -5.91
C CYS A 65 -4.16 11.36 -7.23
N PRO A 66 -4.95 11.65 -8.28
CA PRO A 66 -4.40 12.04 -9.55
C PRO A 66 -3.69 13.39 -9.42
N ASP A 67 -2.47 13.44 -9.95
CA ASP A 67 -1.64 14.65 -9.92
C ASP A 67 -1.28 15.09 -11.35
N CYS A 68 -1.16 14.14 -12.29
CA CYS A 68 -0.94 14.43 -13.69
C CYS A 68 -2.23 14.29 -14.52
N GLU A 69 -2.42 15.18 -15.48
CA GLU A 69 -3.40 15.03 -16.56
C GLU A 69 -2.65 14.91 -17.89
N TYR A 70 -2.94 13.86 -18.65
CA TYR A 70 -2.32 13.58 -19.95
C TYR A 70 -3.31 12.91 -20.89
N ASN A 71 -3.48 13.45 -22.10
CA ASN A 71 -4.47 12.98 -23.08
C ASN A 71 -5.87 12.77 -22.48
N TYR A 72 -6.33 13.75 -21.68
CA TYR A 72 -7.64 13.74 -20.97
C TYR A 72 -7.81 12.60 -19.95
N ARG A 73 -6.72 11.92 -19.59
CA ARG A 73 -6.68 10.92 -18.52
C ARG A 73 -5.90 11.46 -17.35
N ARG A 74 -6.26 11.03 -16.14
CA ARG A 74 -5.65 11.48 -14.90
C ARG A 74 -4.87 10.34 -14.26
N TYR A 75 -3.64 10.63 -13.85
CA TYR A 75 -2.68 9.64 -13.34
C TYR A 75 -2.16 10.08 -11.95
N PRO A 76 -2.14 9.18 -10.95
CA PRO A 76 -1.46 9.40 -9.69
C PRO A 76 0.05 9.38 -9.85
N ILE A 77 0.73 9.95 -8.86
CA ILE A 77 2.20 10.01 -8.83
C ILE A 77 2.78 8.60 -8.82
N GLY A 78 3.81 8.39 -9.65
CA GLY A 78 4.48 7.11 -9.82
C GLY A 78 3.78 6.14 -10.77
N GLU A 79 2.54 6.44 -11.20
CA GLU A 79 1.88 5.60 -12.20
C GLU A 79 2.59 5.70 -13.54
N SER A 80 2.88 4.52 -14.11
CA SER A 80 3.43 4.38 -15.45
C SER A 80 2.36 3.90 -16.42
N PHE A 81 2.32 4.47 -17.61
CA PHE A 81 1.34 4.17 -18.65
C PHE A 81 1.97 4.20 -20.05
N GLN A 82 1.33 3.57 -21.02
CA GLN A 82 1.79 3.60 -22.41
C GLN A 82 1.16 4.74 -23.20
N ASP A 83 1.97 5.43 -24.00
CA ASP A 83 1.52 6.36 -25.04
C ASP A 83 2.15 5.95 -26.39
N GLY A 84 1.38 5.20 -27.18
CA GLY A 84 1.91 4.52 -28.36
C GLY A 84 2.97 3.49 -27.98
N CYS A 85 4.20 3.66 -28.48
CA CYS A 85 5.33 2.81 -28.12
C CYS A 85 6.07 3.26 -26.84
N LYS A 86 5.78 4.46 -26.33
CA LYS A 86 6.54 5.07 -25.25
C LYS A 86 5.96 4.67 -23.91
N VAL A 87 6.82 4.57 -22.90
CA VAL A 87 6.42 4.43 -21.50
C VAL A 87 6.54 5.77 -20.82
N CYS A 88 5.43 6.26 -20.27
CA CYS A 88 5.32 7.52 -19.56
C CYS A 88 5.10 7.28 -18.07
N MET A 89 5.59 8.17 -17.21
CA MET A 89 5.39 8.13 -15.77
C MET A 89 5.01 9.51 -15.24
N CYS A 90 4.03 9.57 -14.34
CA CYS A 90 3.71 10.78 -13.59
C CYS A 90 4.74 10.99 -12.47
N GLN A 91 5.54 12.06 -12.53
CA GLN A 91 6.57 12.38 -11.53
C GLN A 91 6.08 13.27 -10.37
N GLY A 92 4.83 13.72 -10.42
CA GLY A 92 4.29 14.70 -9.47
C GLY A 92 4.31 16.13 -10.01
N ARG A 93 3.57 17.02 -9.34
CA ARG A 93 3.34 18.42 -9.74
C ARG A 93 2.83 18.57 -11.17
N GLY A 94 2.01 17.63 -11.64
CA GLY A 94 1.46 17.62 -13.00
C GLY A 94 2.47 17.23 -14.09
N LYS A 95 3.69 16.83 -13.74
CA LYS A 95 4.74 16.52 -14.72
C LYS A 95 4.69 15.07 -15.15
N VAL A 96 4.50 14.85 -16.46
CA VAL A 96 4.65 13.54 -17.11
C VAL A 96 6.01 13.48 -17.82
N VAL A 97 6.71 12.37 -17.65
CA VAL A 97 7.97 12.08 -18.36
C VAL A 97 7.83 10.78 -19.12
N CYS A 98 8.12 10.79 -20.41
CA CYS A 98 8.06 9.62 -21.29
C CYS A 98 9.44 9.17 -21.73
N SER A 99 9.58 7.89 -22.08
CA SER A 99 10.80 7.36 -22.68
C SER A 99 11.17 8.11 -23.96
N GLU A 100 12.47 8.31 -24.16
CA GLU A 100 13.01 9.03 -25.32
C GLU A 100 13.09 8.17 -26.59
N GLU A 101 12.82 6.86 -26.48
CA GLU A 101 12.89 5.94 -27.59
C GLU A 101 11.95 6.35 -28.74
N GLU A 102 12.49 6.39 -29.95
CA GLU A 102 11.69 6.60 -31.14
C GLU A 102 10.85 5.35 -31.39
N CYS A 103 9.56 5.55 -31.64
CA CYS A 103 8.72 4.43 -32.01
C CYS A 103 9.26 3.79 -33.28
N PRO A 104 9.42 2.45 -33.32
CA PRO A 104 9.70 1.78 -34.56
C PRO A 104 8.48 2.01 -35.46
N TYR A 105 8.56 3.02 -36.33
CA TYR A 105 7.57 3.25 -37.36
C TYR A 105 7.33 1.92 -38.06
N HIS A 106 6.07 1.56 -38.27
CA HIS A 106 5.72 0.43 -39.12
C HIS A 106 6.41 0.63 -40.47
N ARG A 107 7.53 -0.07 -40.68
CA ARG A 107 8.31 -0.09 -41.91
C ARG A 107 7.57 -0.93 -42.94
N SER A 108 6.33 -0.56 -43.24
CA SER A 108 5.52 -1.19 -44.28
C SER A 108 5.24 -0.17 -45.37
N LYS A 109 5.98 -0.34 -46.48
CA LYS A 109 5.80 0.27 -47.82
C LYS A 109 6.51 1.59 -48.14
N MET A 110 7.84 1.64 -48.04
CA MET A 110 8.64 2.50 -48.94
C MET A 110 10.06 1.96 -49.15
N PHE A 111 10.17 0.71 -49.62
CA PHE A 111 11.45 0.16 -50.11
C PHE A 111 11.24 -0.75 -51.32
N GLN A 112 10.45 -0.30 -52.31
CA GLN A 112 10.33 -0.95 -53.62
C GLN A 112 10.23 0.04 -54.79
N THR A 113 10.86 1.22 -54.71
CA THR A 113 10.77 2.17 -55.84
C THR A 113 12.00 3.03 -56.10
N PHE A 114 13.22 2.52 -55.87
CA PHE A 114 14.40 3.10 -56.50
C PHE A 114 15.30 2.00 -57.09
N GLY A 115 15.60 2.19 -58.37
CA GLY A 115 16.09 1.18 -59.29
C GLY A 115 17.47 0.64 -58.98
N LEU A 116 17.64 -0.63 -59.32
CA LEU A 116 18.95 -1.19 -59.62
C LEU A 116 19.17 -1.06 -61.14
N SER A 117 20.35 -0.54 -61.44
CA SER A 117 20.96 -0.43 -62.77
C SER A 117 21.28 -1.80 -63.34
#